data_AF-A0A1N7EBJ9-F1
#
_entry.id   AF-A0A1N7EBJ9-F1
#
_cell.length_a   1.000
_cell.length_b   1.000
_cell.length_c   1.000
_cell.angle_alpha   90.00
_cell.angle_beta   90.00
_cell.angle_gamma   90.00
#
_symmetry.space_group_name_H-M   'P 1'
#
loop_
_entity.id
_entity.type
_entity.pdbx_description
1 polymer ?
#
loop_
_entity_poly.entity_id
_entity_poly.type
_entity_poly.pdbx_seq_one_letter_code
_entity_poly.pdbx_strand_id
1 'polypeptide(L)'
;MLNGSQESASRAAPRTPRQLQGRSKKAQLHIARIAQYIGEQGQASAAQLSALLGLDAGTMSRYLRHMCGLGQIHLAQRHCTEPGRQRPALYALGEQDDAVDGWAELPPQVRRTVSWPRGAACRDPLVAALFGPAQGSKGTASRLVKQ
;
A
#
# COMPACT_ATOMS: atom_id res chain seq x y z
N MET A 1 18.89 31.58 27.23
CA MET A 1 19.24 30.74 28.40
C MET A 1 18.35 29.50 28.36
N LEU A 2 18.99 28.32 28.33
CA LEU A 2 18.59 27.02 28.89
C LEU A 2 17.22 26.40 28.55
N ASN A 3 17.30 25.29 27.78
CA ASN A 3 16.78 23.94 28.07
C ASN A 3 15.32 23.69 28.48
N GLY A 4 14.73 22.66 27.84
CA GLY A 4 13.54 21.96 28.34
C GLY A 4 13.00 20.89 27.39
N SER A 5 13.73 19.78 27.23
CA SER A 5 13.39 18.58 26.47
C SER A 5 12.16 17.82 27.01
N GLN A 6 11.36 17.23 26.11
CA GLN A 6 10.74 15.88 26.18
C GLN A 6 9.73 15.77 25.01
N GLU A 7 10.05 15.23 23.85
CA GLU A 7 10.31 13.82 23.54
C GLU A 7 9.24 12.87 24.11
N SER A 8 8.15 12.70 23.35
CA SER A 8 7.26 11.54 23.49
C SER A 8 7.08 10.90 22.13
N ALA A 9 8.03 10.01 21.84
CA ALA A 9 8.09 9.14 20.68
C ALA A 9 6.88 8.19 20.66
N SER A 10 5.93 8.44 19.78
CA SER A 10 4.92 7.44 19.40
C SER A 10 5.37 6.77 18.10
N ARG A 11 6.16 5.72 18.33
CA ARG A 11 6.81 4.79 17.40
C ARG A 11 5.79 4.12 16.47
N ALA A 12 5.54 4.71 15.31
CA ALA A 12 4.99 3.97 14.18
C ALA A 12 6.05 2.95 13.75
N ALA A 13 5.74 1.66 13.82
CA ALA A 13 6.64 0.63 13.35
C ALA A 13 6.87 0.84 11.84
N PRO A 14 8.09 1.14 11.38
CA PRO A 14 8.38 1.00 9.97
C PRO A 14 8.09 -0.45 9.63
N ARG A 15 7.24 -0.69 8.62
CA ARG A 15 7.20 -2.00 7.95
C ARG A 15 8.59 -2.12 7.36
N THR A 16 9.51 -2.66 8.14
CA THR A 16 10.87 -2.90 7.75
C THR A 16 10.75 -3.59 6.40
N PRO A 17 11.32 -3.02 5.30
CA PRO A 17 11.67 -3.92 4.21
C PRO A 17 12.44 -5.02 4.93
N ARG A 18 12.07 -6.28 4.72
CA ARG A 18 12.93 -7.38 5.15
C ARG A 18 14.22 -7.18 4.36
N GLN A 19 15.09 -6.32 4.87
CA GLN A 19 16.46 -6.22 4.46
C GLN A 19 16.96 -7.61 4.74
N LEU A 20 17.20 -8.34 3.66
CA LEU A 20 18.01 -9.53 3.72
C LEU A 20 19.44 -9.04 3.96
N GLN A 21 19.66 -8.55 5.18
CA GLN A 21 20.95 -8.21 5.75
C GLN A 21 21.68 -9.54 5.82
N GLY A 22 22.55 -9.78 4.83
CA GLY A 22 23.20 -11.08 4.60
C GLY A 22 23.13 -11.63 3.16
N ARG A 23 22.63 -10.88 2.15
CA ARG A 23 22.74 -11.37 0.77
C ARG A 23 24.20 -11.39 0.29
N SER A 24 24.61 -12.54 -0.23
CA SER A 24 25.88 -12.70 -0.95
C SER A 24 26.02 -11.66 -2.06
N LYS A 25 27.24 -11.16 -2.27
CA LYS A 25 27.61 -10.25 -3.37
C LYS A 25 27.08 -10.72 -4.73
N LYS A 26 27.00 -12.03 -4.94
CA LYS A 26 26.43 -12.66 -6.15
C LYS A 26 24.94 -12.34 -6.33
N ALA A 27 24.15 -12.39 -5.25
CA ALA A 27 22.72 -12.13 -5.31
C ALA A 27 22.42 -10.65 -5.60
N GLN A 28 23.23 -9.73 -5.07
CA GLN A 28 23.13 -8.30 -5.39
C GLN A 28 23.45 -8.04 -6.87
N LEU A 29 24.47 -8.70 -7.40
CA LEU A 29 24.82 -8.60 -8.82
C LEU A 29 23.68 -9.10 -9.72
N HIS A 30 23.01 -10.19 -9.35
CA HIS A 30 21.84 -10.67 -10.10
C HIS A 30 20.69 -9.66 -10.09
N ILE A 31 20.39 -9.07 -8.93
CA ILE A 31 19.34 -8.03 -8.83
C ILE A 31 19.68 -6.84 -9.73
N ALA A 32 20.91 -6.35 -9.67
CA ALA A 32 21.37 -5.23 -10.51
C ALA A 32 21.27 -5.57 -12.00
N ARG A 33 21.64 -6.80 -12.38
CA ARG A 33 21.58 -7.23 -13.78
C ARG A 33 20.15 -7.39 -14.29
N ILE A 34 19.23 -7.87 -13.45
CA ILE A 34 17.79 -7.93 -13.78
C ILE A 34 17.25 -6.52 -14.01
N ALA A 35 17.51 -5.59 -13.09
CA ALA A 35 17.04 -4.21 -13.20
C ALA A 35 17.62 -3.51 -14.45
N GLN A 36 18.92 -3.69 -14.72
CA GLN A 36 19.57 -3.16 -15.91
C GLN A 36 18.90 -3.67 -17.19
N TYR A 37 18.71 -4.99 -17.31
CA TYR A 37 18.12 -5.58 -18.51
C TYR A 37 16.69 -5.11 -18.76
N ILE A 38 15.88 -4.99 -17.71
CA ILE A 38 14.52 -4.45 -17.82
C ILE A 38 14.55 -2.96 -18.20
N GLY A 39 15.51 -2.19 -17.69
CA GLY A 39 15.70 -0.79 -18.09
C GLY A 39 16.07 -0.62 -19.57
N GLU A 40 16.92 -1.51 -20.10
CA GLU A 40 17.34 -1.50 -21.51
C GLU A 40 16.22 -1.96 -22.46
N GLN A 41 15.43 -2.97 -22.08
CA GLN A 41 14.38 -3.57 -22.93
C GLN A 41 12.97 -3.03 -22.65
N GLY A 42 12.80 -2.22 -21.61
CA GLY A 42 11.51 -1.77 -21.07
C GLY A 42 10.74 -2.85 -20.31
N GLN A 43 10.61 -4.05 -20.89
CA GLN A 43 9.90 -5.18 -20.28
C GLN A 43 10.65 -6.50 -20.49
N ALA A 44 10.58 -7.40 -19.52
CA ALA A 44 11.16 -8.74 -19.64
C ALA A 44 10.29 -9.83 -19.00
N SER A 45 10.28 -11.01 -19.61
CA SER A 45 9.67 -12.21 -19.02
C SER A 45 10.63 -12.94 -18.08
N ALA A 46 10.06 -13.72 -17.15
CA ALA A 46 10.85 -14.55 -16.25
C ALA A 46 11.73 -15.56 -17.02
N ALA A 47 11.25 -16.11 -18.14
CA ALA A 47 12.00 -17.03 -18.97
C ALA A 47 13.24 -16.36 -19.62
N GLN A 48 13.07 -15.14 -20.14
CA GLN A 48 14.18 -14.35 -20.69
C GLN A 48 15.24 -14.05 -19.64
N LEU A 49 14.81 -13.62 -18.44
CA LEU A 49 15.72 -13.33 -17.33
C LEU A 49 16.44 -14.59 -16.83
N SER A 50 15.73 -15.72 -16.77
CA SER A 50 16.31 -17.03 -16.41
C SER A 50 17.37 -17.47 -17.41
N ALA A 51 17.10 -17.32 -18.71
CA ALA A 51 18.07 -17.64 -19.76
C ALA A 51 19.30 -16.73 -19.69
N LEU A 52 19.11 -15.43 -19.41
CA LEU A 52 20.20 -14.45 -19.32
C LEU A 52 21.16 -14.73 -18.15
N LEU A 53 20.63 -15.16 -17.01
CA LEU A 53 21.41 -15.40 -15.78
C LEU A 53 21.75 -16.87 -15.54
N GLY A 54 21.25 -17.80 -16.37
CA GLY A 54 21.40 -19.23 -16.17
C GLY A 54 20.75 -19.73 -14.87
N LEU A 55 19.61 -19.16 -14.48
CA LEU A 55 18.92 -19.46 -13.23
C LEU A 55 17.66 -20.28 -13.46
N ASP A 56 17.40 -21.22 -12.55
CA ASP A 56 16.16 -21.98 -12.55
C ASP A 56 14.93 -21.07 -12.30
N ALA A 57 13.77 -21.54 -12.75
CA ALA A 57 12.52 -20.78 -12.65
C ALA A 57 12.11 -20.47 -11.19
N GLY A 58 12.44 -21.34 -10.24
CA GLY A 58 12.13 -21.16 -8.82
C GLY A 58 12.97 -20.03 -8.21
N THR A 59 14.28 -20.04 -8.47
CA THR A 59 15.20 -18.97 -8.06
C THR A 59 14.82 -17.64 -8.71
N MET A 60 14.52 -17.63 -10.01
CA MET A 60 14.05 -16.43 -10.69
C MET A 60 12.76 -15.88 -10.07
N SER A 61 11.78 -16.75 -9.80
CA SER A 61 10.53 -16.37 -9.13
C SER A 61 10.77 -15.74 -7.75
N ARG A 62 11.78 -16.21 -7.01
CA ARG A 62 12.16 -15.65 -5.72
C ARG A 62 12.77 -14.25 -5.85
N TYR A 63 13.62 -14.02 -6.86
CA TYR A 63 14.16 -12.70 -7.15
C TYR A 63 13.06 -11.72 -7.57
N LEU A 64 12.20 -12.11 -8.51
CA LEU A 64 11.11 -11.28 -9.00
C LEU A 64 10.14 -10.91 -7.88
N ARG A 65 9.72 -11.88 -7.06
CA ARG A 65 8.87 -11.60 -5.88
C ARG A 65 9.52 -10.62 -4.91
N HIS A 66 10.83 -10.78 -4.69
CA HIS A 66 11.57 -9.88 -3.81
C HIS A 66 11.64 -8.46 -4.36
N MET A 67 12.00 -8.30 -5.64
CA MET A 67 12.10 -7.00 -6.29
C MET A 67 10.73 -6.32 -6.41
N CYS A 68 9.66 -7.07 -6.70
CA CYS A 68 8.28 -6.57 -6.64
C CYS A 68 7.91 -6.11 -5.23
N GLY A 69 8.29 -6.87 -4.19
CA GLY A 69 8.03 -6.49 -2.80
C GLY A 69 8.79 -5.24 -2.35
N LEU A 70 9.86 -4.87 -3.04
CA LEU A 70 10.62 -3.63 -2.83
C LEU A 70 10.17 -2.48 -3.74
N GLY A 71 9.20 -2.70 -4.64
CA GLY A 71 8.78 -1.70 -5.62
C GLY A 71 9.81 -1.42 -6.73
N GLN A 72 10.90 -2.19 -6.83
CA GLN A 72 11.93 -1.98 -7.86
C GLN A 72 11.45 -2.36 -9.26
N ILE A 73 10.50 -3.30 -9.33
CA ILE A 73 9.86 -3.77 -10.56
C ILE A 73 8.37 -3.99 -10.28
N HIS A 74 7.54 -3.93 -11.32
CA HIS A 74 6.13 -4.27 -11.24
C HIS A 74 5.72 -5.24 -12.36
N LEU A 75 4.58 -5.89 -12.19
CA LEU A 75 4.02 -6.80 -13.18
C LEU A 75 3.26 -6.00 -14.24
N ALA A 76 3.90 -5.77 -15.39
CA ALA A 76 3.32 -5.00 -16.49
C ALA A 76 2.30 -5.81 -17.30
N GLN A 77 2.53 -7.11 -17.49
CA GLN A 77 1.59 -8.00 -18.17
C GLN A 77 1.41 -9.30 -17.39
N ARG A 78 0.16 -9.71 -17.17
CA ARG A 78 -0.17 -10.99 -16.54
C ARG A 78 -0.03 -12.15 -17.50
N HIS A 79 0.24 -13.32 -16.95
CA HIS A 79 0.22 -14.56 -17.70
C HIS A 79 -1.21 -14.85 -18.17
N CYS A 80 -1.40 -15.03 -19.47
CA CYS A 80 -2.67 -15.49 -20.04
C CYS A 80 -2.50 -16.93 -20.52
N THR A 81 -3.37 -17.82 -20.06
CA THR A 81 -3.50 -19.21 -20.52
C THR A 81 -4.86 -19.42 -21.15
N GLU A 82 -5.14 -18.68 -22.22
CA GLU A 82 -6.28 -19.00 -23.05
C GLU A 82 -5.87 -20.11 -24.04
N PRO A 83 -6.74 -21.08 -24.33
CA PRO A 83 -6.46 -22.08 -25.34
C PRO A 83 -6.20 -21.38 -26.68
N GLY A 84 -4.94 -21.45 -27.16
CA GLY A 84 -4.47 -20.78 -28.37
C GLY A 84 -3.73 -19.45 -28.17
N ARG A 85 -3.68 -18.90 -26.94
CA ARG A 85 -2.88 -17.70 -26.62
C ARG A 85 -2.21 -17.87 -25.26
N GLN A 86 -1.06 -18.55 -25.26
CA GLN A 86 -0.16 -18.54 -24.11
C GLN A 86 0.74 -17.31 -24.18
N ARG A 87 0.56 -16.36 -23.26
CA ARG A 87 1.43 -15.19 -23.16
C ARG A 87 2.18 -15.19 -21.82
N PRO A 88 3.52 -15.08 -21.82
CA PRO A 88 4.29 -15.02 -20.59
C PRO A 88 3.96 -13.75 -19.81
N ALA A 89 4.15 -13.83 -18.49
CA ALA A 89 4.13 -12.64 -17.64
C ALA A 89 5.33 -11.74 -17.96
N LEU A 90 5.10 -10.43 -18.04
CA LEU A 90 6.13 -9.41 -18.30
C LEU A 90 6.28 -8.49 -17.10
N TYR A 91 7.52 -8.19 -16.76
CA TYR A 91 7.92 -7.32 -15.68
C TYR A 91 8.57 -6.06 -16.25
N ALA A 92 8.23 -4.90 -15.68
CA ALA A 92 8.81 -3.61 -16.01
C ALA A 92 9.44 -2.98 -14.76
N LEU A 93 10.28 -1.95 -14.93
CA LEU A 93 10.79 -1.18 -13.81
C LEU A 93 9.63 -0.55 -13.04
N GLY A 94 9.72 -0.55 -11.70
CA GLY A 94 8.77 0.19 -10.88
C GLY A 94 8.85 1.67 -11.22
N GLU A 95 7.72 2.35 -11.33
CA GLU A 95 7.76 3.80 -11.24
C GLU A 95 8.33 4.14 -9.86
N GLN A 96 9.46 4.82 -9.86
CA GLN A 96 9.93 5.49 -8.66
C GLN A 96 8.88 6.55 -8.39
N ASP A 97 7.97 6.24 -7.49
CA ASP A 97 6.84 7.09 -7.13
C ASP A 97 7.40 8.32 -6.40
N ASP A 98 7.93 9.27 -7.18
CA ASP A 98 8.24 10.63 -6.72
C ASP A 98 6.92 11.41 -6.44
N ALA A 99 5.75 10.77 -6.58
CA ALA A 99 4.42 11.34 -6.40
C ALA A 99 3.61 10.70 -5.25
N VAL A 100 4.23 9.92 -4.34
CA VAL A 100 3.54 9.37 -3.15
C VAL A 100 3.01 10.50 -2.24
N ASP A 101 3.61 11.69 -2.28
CA ASP A 101 3.24 12.78 -1.39
C ASP A 101 2.16 13.73 -1.93
N GLY A 102 1.74 13.63 -3.19
CA GLY A 102 0.71 14.54 -3.75
C GLY A 102 -0.66 14.44 -3.07
N TRP A 103 -1.01 13.28 -2.51
CA TRP A 103 -2.23 13.09 -1.71
C TRP A 103 -2.08 13.55 -0.25
N ALA A 104 -0.84 13.60 0.26
CA ALA A 104 -0.52 14.03 1.63
C ALA A 104 -0.22 15.54 1.72
N GLU A 105 0.22 16.15 0.61
CA GLU A 105 0.51 17.58 0.46
C GLU A 105 -0.73 18.43 0.17
N LEU A 106 -1.88 17.81 -0.14
CA LEU A 106 -3.14 18.52 -0.12
C LEU A 106 -3.31 19.13 1.27
N PRO A 107 -3.42 20.47 1.41
CA PRO A 107 -3.65 21.08 2.70
C PRO A 107 -4.88 20.42 3.32
N PRO A 108 -4.97 20.27 4.65
CA PRO A 108 -6.07 19.59 5.34
C PRO A 108 -7.40 20.37 5.23
N GLN A 109 -7.86 20.67 4.02
CA GLN A 109 -9.07 21.43 3.72
C GLN A 109 -10.33 20.56 3.83
N VAL A 110 -10.19 19.29 4.23
CA VAL A 110 -11.31 18.43 4.64
C VAL A 110 -11.03 17.74 5.99
N ARG A 111 -10.30 18.40 6.90
CA ARG A 111 -10.31 18.05 8.33
C ARG A 111 -10.87 19.18 9.18
N ARG A 112 -11.95 19.81 8.71
CA ARG A 112 -12.89 20.39 9.66
C ARG A 112 -13.64 19.24 10.33
N THR A 113 -12.99 18.57 11.29
CA THR A 113 -13.75 17.95 12.36
C THR A 113 -14.43 19.11 13.08
N VAL A 114 -15.63 19.46 12.65
CA VAL A 114 -16.54 20.22 13.50
C VAL A 114 -16.55 19.42 14.80
N SER A 115 -16.06 20.00 15.89
CA SER A 115 -16.11 19.35 17.20
C SER A 115 -17.58 19.31 17.58
N TRP A 116 -18.29 18.27 17.12
CA TRP A 116 -19.68 18.08 17.43
C TRP A 116 -19.77 17.87 18.94
N PRO A 117 -20.56 18.69 19.66
CA PRO A 117 -20.84 18.41 21.05
C PRO A 117 -21.41 16.99 21.16
N ARG A 118 -21.09 16.31 22.26
CA ARG A 118 -21.48 14.92 22.48
C ARG A 118 -23.00 14.79 22.31
N GLY A 119 -23.44 14.02 21.31
CA GLY A 119 -24.86 13.84 20.97
C GLY A 119 -25.38 14.63 19.75
N ALA A 120 -24.57 15.52 19.15
CA ALA A 120 -25.01 16.30 17.99
C ALA A 120 -24.78 15.60 16.63
N ALA A 121 -24.07 14.48 16.61
CA ALA A 121 -23.97 13.62 15.43
C ALA A 121 -25.28 12.82 15.26
N CYS A 122 -26.18 13.29 14.39
CA CYS A 122 -27.38 12.56 13.99
C CYS A 122 -27.12 11.70 12.75
N ARG A 123 -27.78 10.54 12.67
CA ARG A 123 -27.74 9.69 11.47
C ARG A 123 -28.55 10.36 10.36
N ASP A 124 -28.07 10.23 9.12
CA ASP A 124 -28.80 10.69 7.93
C ASP A 124 -30.24 10.14 7.90
N PRO A 125 -31.25 10.96 7.57
CA PRO A 125 -32.65 10.56 7.63
C PRO A 125 -33.02 9.42 6.68
N LEU A 126 -32.38 9.30 5.50
CA LEU A 126 -32.61 8.19 4.57
C LEU A 126 -32.03 6.89 5.15
N VAL A 127 -30.87 6.97 5.77
CA VAL A 127 -30.25 5.82 6.43
C VAL A 127 -31.07 5.39 7.65
N ALA A 128 -31.65 6.33 8.41
CA ALA A 128 -32.56 6.02 9.50
C ALA A 128 -33.87 5.38 9.01
N ALA A 129 -34.41 5.82 7.86
CA ALA A 129 -35.60 5.23 7.26
C ALA A 129 -35.35 3.79 6.77
N LEU A 130 -34.16 3.50 6.24
CA LEU A 130 -33.82 2.17 5.72
C LEU A 130 -33.35 1.18 6.80
N PHE A 131 -32.67 1.66 7.83
CA PHE A 131 -31.97 0.80 8.80
C PHE A 131 -32.41 1.00 10.26
N GLY A 132 -33.44 1.81 10.50
CA GLY A 132 -33.95 2.14 11.82
C GLY A 132 -33.10 3.15 12.61
N PRO A 133 -33.67 3.71 13.70
CA PRO A 133 -32.98 4.69 14.53
C PRO A 133 -31.77 4.08 15.25
N ALA A 134 -30.72 4.89 15.46
CA ALA A 134 -29.57 4.48 16.25
C ALA A 134 -29.98 4.28 17.71
N GLN A 135 -29.80 3.08 18.25
CA GLN A 135 -30.10 2.76 19.65
C GLN A 135 -29.02 3.39 20.55
N GLY A 136 -29.26 4.62 21.01
CA GLY A 136 -28.36 5.31 21.93
C GLY A 136 -28.99 6.58 22.50
N SER A 137 -29.14 6.61 23.83
CA SER A 137 -29.68 7.69 24.68
C SER A 137 -31.21 7.79 24.79
N LYS A 138 -31.77 7.13 25.82
CA LYS A 138 -32.96 7.63 26.52
C LYS A 138 -32.47 8.42 27.74
N GLY A 139 -32.31 9.72 27.57
CA GLY A 139 -32.34 10.70 28.64
C GLY A 139 -33.66 11.47 28.56
N THR A 140 -34.42 11.43 29.66
CA THR A 140 -35.56 12.30 30.00
C THR A 140 -36.80 12.25 29.11
N ALA A 141 -37.77 11.40 29.50
CA ALA A 141 -39.17 11.56 29.14
C ALA A 141 -39.79 12.66 30.00
N SER A 142 -40.32 13.70 29.37
CA SER A 142 -41.10 14.75 30.01
C SER A 142 -42.32 14.16 30.70
N ARG A 143 -42.45 14.48 31.98
CA ARG A 143 -43.58 14.15 32.85
C ARG A 143 -44.79 14.97 32.39
N LEU A 144 -45.77 14.32 31.78
CA LEU A 144 -47.07 14.93 31.48
C LEU A 144 -47.92 14.86 32.76
N VAL A 145 -48.08 15.99 33.44
CA VAL A 145 -49.07 16.17 34.52
C VAL A 145 -50.44 16.31 33.88
N LYS A 146 -51.36 15.42 34.26
CA LYS A 146 -52.79 15.50 33.92
C LYS A 146 -53.49 16.12 35.13
N GLN A 147 -54.21 17.23 34.92
CA GLN A 147 -55.34 17.66 35.75
C GLN A 147 -56.62 17.34 34.99
#